data_AF-A0A074RV73-F1
#
_entry.id   AF-A0A074RV73-F1
#
_cell.length_a   1.000
_cell.length_b   1.000
_cell.length_c   1.000
_cell.angle_alpha   90.00
_cell.angle_beta   90.00
_cell.angle_gamma   90.00
#
_symmetry.space_group_name_H-M   'P 1'
#
loop_
_entity.id
_entity.type
_entity.pdbx_description
1 polymer ?
#
loop_
_entity_poly.entity_id
_entity_poly.type
_entity_poly.pdbx_seq_one_letter_code
_entity_poly.pdbx_strand_id
1 'polypeptide(L)'
;MYHWLRVHFVSSPRIHSTSLKKMETRLPTEILAIVAQYASIDTLVQLSVVSRGVHFVVMPALYASIPDMNMPRAIQCLRTLLIKPEAARLVRSFVFNLSVCHALQALRTLLIRVLGNMTGLHTLSLYLWAGPPSILSQMSCRLTKFTCMVLSNDSFPISQFLMSQPTIEELIIMCPSKDISGLGLDALPVLRQLTAPYWLLHDLLLPRLSHISQLTVTGIAIDAKKFVHLAEIFKTGKHPRSLELIIGMDITNPMVIQAFSLGLALVGLAAPFITSLTLNISLGPIQKEELQNMFAFALPRFPNLKTLTVLTPPSTSSEYIHGDSQTRPMQDTISLLHSKLVSVSDTPVDIFLFFPRPQVEPGQAQSRPNVIPISLYNRSCHLPLLKAWRRVHHGLEYVVFPEKRYTCTDDEHGSDS
;
A
#
# COMPACT_ATOMS: atom_id res chain seq x y z
N MET A 1 -8.02 21.94 15.28
CA MET A 1 -7.20 22.00 14.04
C MET A 1 -7.11 23.35 13.26
N TYR A 2 -7.54 24.51 13.81
CA TYR A 2 -7.38 25.85 13.17
C TYR A 2 -6.20 26.69 13.71
N HIS A 3 -5.45 26.21 14.71
CA HIS A 3 -4.48 27.03 15.45
C HIS A 3 -3.03 26.99 14.96
N TRP A 4 -2.68 26.13 14.00
CA TRP A 4 -1.30 25.91 13.55
C TRP A 4 -0.59 27.16 12.99
N LEU A 5 -1.34 28.15 12.52
CA LEU A 5 -0.81 29.27 11.74
C LEU A 5 -0.97 30.64 12.41
N ARG A 6 -1.45 30.67 13.65
CA ARG A 6 -1.64 31.92 14.43
C ARG A 6 -0.73 32.03 15.66
N VAL A 7 0.35 31.24 15.73
CA VAL A 7 1.42 31.47 16.70
C VAL A 7 2.42 32.46 16.09
N HIS A 8 1.95 33.67 15.81
CA HIS A 8 2.83 34.82 15.62
C HIS A 8 3.14 35.41 16.99
N PHE A 9 4.42 35.69 17.22
CA PHE A 9 4.96 36.33 18.41
C PHE A 9 4.08 37.52 18.85
N VAL A 10 3.34 37.33 19.95
CA VAL A 10 2.91 38.45 20.78
C VAL A 10 4.14 38.87 21.59
N SER A 11 4.71 40.01 21.22
CA SER A 11 5.71 40.71 22.04
C SER A 11 5.06 41.07 23.38
N SER A 12 5.25 40.22 24.39
CA SER A 12 4.65 40.41 25.70
C SER A 12 5.37 41.55 26.46
N PRO A 13 4.63 42.44 27.14
CA PRO A 13 5.18 43.61 27.83
C PRO A 13 6.08 43.21 29.01
N ARG A 14 7.11 44.03 29.27
CA ARG A 14 8.01 43.90 30.42
C ARG A 14 7.20 44.06 31.71
N ILE A 15 6.90 42.95 32.39
CA ILE A 15 6.35 42.97 33.74
C ILE A 15 7.52 42.94 34.72
N HIS A 16 7.63 44.00 35.53
CA HIS A 16 8.59 44.10 36.63
C HIS A 16 8.26 43.08 37.72
N SER A 17 9.24 42.25 38.05
CA SER A 17 9.16 41.15 39.01
C SER A 17 9.23 41.65 40.45
N THR A 18 8.19 41.42 41.25
CA THR A 18 8.30 41.33 42.71
C THR A 18 8.50 39.87 43.11
N SER A 19 9.59 39.66 43.85
CA SER A 19 10.12 38.38 44.30
C SER A 19 9.15 37.63 45.21
N LEU A 20 8.62 36.50 44.75
CA LEU A 20 7.99 35.49 45.59
C LEU A 20 8.58 34.12 45.24
N LYS A 21 9.47 33.65 46.11
CA LYS A 21 10.11 32.31 46.06
C LYS A 21 9.03 31.24 46.24
N LYS A 22 8.34 30.85 45.17
CA LYS A 22 7.68 29.54 45.11
C LYS A 22 8.71 28.55 44.56
N MET A 23 9.04 27.54 45.37
CA MET A 23 9.61 26.29 44.89
C MET A 23 8.57 25.63 43.96
N GLU A 24 8.46 26.13 42.73
CA GLU A 24 7.78 25.41 41.67
C GLU A 24 8.63 24.18 41.38
N THR A 25 8.13 23.02 41.80
CA THR A 25 8.60 21.72 41.33
C THR A 25 8.42 21.68 39.81
N ARG A 26 9.42 22.18 39.09
CA ARG A 26 9.45 22.14 37.63
C ARG A 26 9.54 20.68 37.22
N LEU A 27 8.56 20.23 36.45
CA LEU A 27 8.63 18.95 35.78
C LEU A 27 9.94 18.88 34.97
N PRO A 28 10.74 17.81 35.12
CA PRO A 28 11.94 17.62 34.31
C PRO A 28 11.62 17.68 32.82
N THR A 29 12.54 18.22 32.03
CA THR A 29 12.37 18.40 30.57
C THR A 29 12.11 17.07 29.85
N GLU A 30 12.64 15.99 30.38
CA GLU A 30 12.50 14.62 29.89
C GLU A 30 11.04 14.15 30.03
N ILE A 31 10.41 14.45 31.17
CA ILE A 31 9.00 14.10 31.41
C ILE A 31 8.09 14.89 30.46
N LEU A 32 8.38 16.19 30.26
CA LEU A 32 7.63 17.01 29.30
C LEU A 32 7.82 16.51 27.86
N ALA A 33 9.02 16.04 27.49
CA ALA A 33 9.28 15.46 26.18
C ALA A 33 8.51 14.16 25.96
N ILE A 34 8.43 13.30 26.98
CA ILE A 34 7.61 12.07 26.94
C ILE A 34 6.12 12.44 26.78
N VAL A 35 5.61 13.39 27.59
CA VAL A 35 4.22 13.86 27.45
C VAL A 35 3.97 14.39 26.04
N ALA A 36 4.90 15.16 25.47
CA ALA A 36 4.79 15.68 24.12
C ALA A 36 4.77 14.56 23.06
N GLN A 37 5.59 13.52 23.22
CA GLN A 37 5.67 12.40 22.28
C GLN A 37 4.33 11.65 22.13
N TYR A 38 3.55 11.56 23.20
CA TYR A 38 2.25 10.87 23.22
C TYR A 38 1.04 11.80 23.14
N ALA A 39 1.25 13.12 23.17
CA ALA A 39 0.19 14.11 23.11
C ALA A 39 -0.40 14.20 21.68
N SER A 40 -1.71 14.46 21.61
CA SER A 40 -2.34 14.80 20.33
C SER A 40 -1.79 16.13 19.79
N ILE A 41 -1.89 16.33 18.48
CA ILE A 41 -1.44 17.58 17.83
C ILE A 41 -2.12 18.81 18.44
N ASP A 42 -3.42 18.75 18.71
CA ASP A 42 -4.13 19.86 19.33
C ASP A 42 -3.60 20.14 20.75
N THR A 43 -3.25 19.09 21.52
CA THR A 43 -2.62 19.23 22.85
C THR A 43 -1.23 19.84 22.76
N LEU A 44 -0.41 19.41 21.79
CA LEU A 44 0.93 19.97 21.55
C LEU A 44 0.88 21.47 21.24
N VAL A 45 -0.09 21.90 20.44
CA VAL A 45 -0.31 23.33 20.15
C VAL A 45 -0.65 24.09 21.43
N GLN A 46 -1.52 23.56 22.30
CA GLN A 46 -1.83 24.19 23.58
C GLN A 46 -0.63 24.25 24.51
N LEU A 47 0.15 23.17 24.61
CA LEU A 47 1.38 23.15 25.42
C LEU A 47 2.40 24.18 24.91
N SER A 48 2.51 24.36 23.59
CA SER A 48 3.46 25.28 22.98
C SER A 48 3.24 26.75 23.36
N VAL A 49 2.03 27.12 23.80
CA VAL A 49 1.72 28.50 24.21
C VAL A 49 1.86 28.74 25.72
N VAL A 50 2.05 27.69 26.53
CA VAL A 50 2.14 27.80 28.00
C VAL A 50 3.38 28.58 28.44
N SER A 51 4.54 28.25 27.90
CA SER A 51 5.80 28.95 28.19
C SER A 51 6.84 28.72 27.10
N ARG A 52 7.87 29.57 27.05
CA ARG A 52 8.99 29.39 26.11
C ARG A 52 9.73 28.07 26.32
N GLY A 53 9.92 27.64 27.57
CA GLY A 53 10.59 26.37 27.88
C GLY A 53 9.79 25.18 27.35
N VAL A 54 8.49 25.15 27.64
CA VAL A 54 7.59 24.10 27.12
C VAL A 54 7.54 24.15 25.60
N HIS A 55 7.45 25.34 24.99
CA HIS A 55 7.52 25.52 23.54
C HIS A 55 8.73 24.80 22.94
N PHE A 56 9.95 25.05 23.45
CA PHE A 56 11.15 24.39 22.94
C PHE A 56 11.13 22.87 23.08
N VAL A 57 10.55 22.35 24.17
CA VAL A 57 10.45 20.90 24.40
C VAL A 57 9.43 20.24 23.46
N VAL A 58 8.30 20.89 23.19
CA VAL A 58 7.23 20.32 22.36
C VAL A 58 7.46 20.50 20.86
N MET A 59 8.27 21.49 20.47
CA MET A 59 8.55 21.84 19.07
C MET A 59 8.98 20.63 18.20
N PRO A 60 9.92 19.76 18.62
CA PRO A 60 10.27 18.57 17.86
C PRO A 60 9.08 17.64 17.60
N ALA A 61 8.24 17.39 18.61
CA ALA A 61 7.06 16.55 18.45
C ALA A 61 6.02 17.21 17.53
N LEU A 62 5.84 18.53 17.64
CA LEU A 62 4.90 19.29 16.82
C LEU A 62 5.27 19.22 15.33
N TYR A 63 6.55 19.38 14.98
CA TYR A 63 7.02 19.41 13.59
C TYR A 63 7.44 18.04 13.03
N ALA A 64 7.49 17.00 13.86
CA ALA A 64 7.97 15.67 13.45
C ALA A 64 7.22 15.10 12.24
N SER A 65 5.91 15.33 12.14
CA SER A 65 5.08 14.81 11.05
C SER A 65 4.20 15.91 10.48
N ILE A 66 4.35 16.17 9.18
CA ILE A 66 3.53 17.11 8.44
C ILE A 66 2.57 16.30 7.55
N PRO A 67 1.27 16.26 7.89
CA PRO A 67 0.29 15.48 7.14
C PRO A 67 -0.07 16.18 5.82
N ASP A 68 -0.85 15.48 4.99
CA ASP A 68 -1.46 16.09 3.81
C ASP A 68 -2.36 17.26 4.23
N MET A 69 -2.32 18.33 3.45
CA MET A 69 -3.01 19.58 3.72
C MET A 69 -3.59 20.15 2.44
N ASN A 70 -4.68 20.91 2.57
CA ASN A 70 -5.15 21.70 1.44
C ASN A 70 -4.06 22.69 0.96
N MET A 71 -4.10 23.04 -0.32
CA MET A 71 -3.05 23.81 -0.99
C MET A 71 -2.69 25.13 -0.29
N PRO A 72 -3.64 25.99 0.14
CA PRO A 72 -3.29 27.23 0.86
C PRO A 72 -2.48 26.98 2.13
N ARG A 73 -2.87 25.98 2.94
CA ARG A 73 -2.16 25.62 4.16
C ARG A 73 -0.81 25.00 3.88
N ALA A 74 -0.71 24.15 2.87
CA ALA A 74 0.55 23.56 2.43
C ALA A 74 1.55 24.66 2.01
N ILE A 75 1.12 25.64 1.21
CA ILE A 75 1.96 26.78 0.81
C ILE A 75 2.44 27.58 2.02
N GLN A 76 1.55 27.88 2.97
CA GLN A 76 1.92 28.63 4.16
C GLN A 76 2.87 27.84 5.07
N CYS A 77 2.66 26.53 5.22
CA CYS A 77 3.55 25.64 5.93
C CYS A 77 4.95 25.64 5.28
N LEU A 78 5.03 25.41 3.97
CA LEU A 78 6.28 25.43 3.22
C LEU A 78 7.02 26.78 3.36
N ARG A 79 6.30 27.92 3.26
CA ARG A 79 6.91 29.24 3.51
C ARG A 79 7.46 29.37 4.93
N THR A 80 6.73 28.86 5.91
CA THR A 80 7.18 28.87 7.32
C THR A 80 8.45 28.05 7.50
N LEU A 81 8.52 26.84 6.93
CA LEU A 81 9.69 25.97 6.98
C LEU A 81 10.88 26.53 6.20
N LEU A 82 10.61 27.26 5.11
CA LEU A 82 11.65 27.96 4.37
C LEU A 82 12.27 29.08 5.22
N ILE A 83 11.45 29.85 5.94
CA ILE A 83 11.91 30.94 6.82
C ILE A 83 12.60 30.39 8.09
N LYS A 84 12.18 29.22 8.57
CA LYS A 84 12.66 28.58 9.79
C LYS A 84 13.33 27.22 9.49
N PRO A 85 14.55 27.21 8.94
CA PRO A 85 15.24 25.97 8.58
C PRO A 85 15.49 25.07 9.80
N GLU A 86 15.64 25.62 11.00
CA GLU A 86 15.72 24.86 12.24
C GLU A 86 14.46 24.01 12.50
N ALA A 87 13.27 24.53 12.16
CA ALA A 87 12.03 23.76 12.24
C ALA A 87 11.94 22.73 11.12
N ALA A 88 12.40 23.05 9.90
CA ALA A 88 12.47 22.11 8.79
C ALA A 88 13.32 20.87 9.11
N ARG A 89 14.44 21.04 9.83
CA ARG A 89 15.29 19.92 10.29
C ARG A 89 14.60 18.97 11.27
N LEU A 90 13.56 19.43 11.97
CA LEU A 90 12.78 18.59 12.89
C LEU A 90 11.79 17.68 12.17
N VAL A 91 11.48 17.96 10.90
CA VAL A 91 10.52 17.18 10.11
C VAL A 91 11.10 15.80 9.80
N ARG A 92 10.38 14.75 10.21
CA ARG A 92 10.73 13.33 10.01
C ARG A 92 9.83 12.65 8.99
N SER A 93 8.58 13.08 8.91
CA SER A 93 7.58 12.62 7.95
C SER A 93 6.94 13.79 7.24
N PHE A 94 6.87 13.74 5.91
CA PHE A 94 6.28 14.78 5.08
C PHE A 94 5.42 14.16 3.98
N VAL A 95 4.15 14.57 3.94
CA VAL A 95 3.19 14.17 2.91
C VAL A 95 2.81 15.39 2.09
N PHE A 96 2.85 15.29 0.77
CA PHE A 96 2.50 16.39 -0.12
C PHE A 96 1.75 15.89 -1.36
N ASN A 97 0.55 16.45 -1.54
CA ASN A 97 -0.29 16.20 -2.68
C ASN A 97 -0.37 17.43 -3.60
N LEU A 98 0.09 17.26 -4.84
CA LEU A 98 0.07 18.27 -5.89
C LEU A 98 -0.95 17.88 -6.96
N SER A 99 -2.22 18.13 -6.65
CA SER A 99 -3.37 17.78 -7.51
C SER A 99 -3.64 18.76 -8.64
N VAL A 100 -3.12 19.99 -8.60
CA VAL A 100 -3.46 21.03 -9.59
C VAL A 100 -2.37 21.14 -10.67
N CYS A 101 -2.74 20.86 -11.92
CA CYS A 101 -1.86 20.92 -13.11
C CYS A 101 -1.10 22.26 -13.28
N HIS A 102 -1.66 23.36 -12.75
CA HIS A 102 -1.07 24.69 -12.84
C HIS A 102 -0.26 25.09 -11.61
N ALA A 103 0.14 24.14 -10.76
CA ALA A 103 1.05 24.39 -9.65
C ALA A 103 2.26 25.20 -10.16
N LEU A 104 2.24 26.50 -9.82
CA LEU A 104 3.16 27.48 -10.36
C LEU A 104 4.60 27.03 -10.12
N GLN A 105 5.50 27.27 -11.07
CA GLN A 105 6.94 27.04 -10.93
C GLN A 105 7.48 27.52 -9.58
N ALA A 106 6.93 28.62 -9.05
CA ALA A 106 7.23 29.16 -7.73
C ALA A 106 7.00 28.16 -6.58
N LEU A 107 5.91 27.38 -6.62
CA LEU A 107 5.61 26.35 -5.63
C LEU A 107 6.59 25.18 -5.72
N ARG A 108 6.97 24.77 -6.93
CA ARG A 108 8.00 23.75 -7.13
C ARG A 108 9.33 24.21 -6.53
N THR A 109 9.76 25.42 -6.85
CA THR A 109 10.97 26.03 -6.26
C THR A 109 10.91 26.12 -4.74
N LEU A 110 9.75 26.47 -4.19
CA LEU A 110 9.54 26.50 -2.74
C LEU A 110 9.71 25.11 -2.13
N LEU A 111 9.07 24.09 -2.71
CA LEU A 111 9.15 22.71 -2.26
C LEU A 111 10.58 22.16 -2.32
N ILE A 112 11.31 22.42 -3.41
CA ILE A 112 12.74 22.07 -3.58
C ILE A 112 13.56 22.59 -2.39
N ARG A 113 13.47 23.89 -2.12
CA ARG A 113 14.25 24.54 -1.06
C ARG A 113 13.90 24.02 0.32
N VAL A 114 12.61 23.79 0.57
CA VAL A 114 12.15 23.28 1.86
C VAL A 114 12.62 21.85 2.08
N LEU A 115 12.48 20.96 1.10
CA LEU A 115 12.96 19.57 1.21
C LEU A 115 14.49 19.51 1.36
N GLY A 116 15.24 20.40 0.72
CA GLY A 116 16.68 20.56 0.95
C GLY A 116 17.04 20.91 2.40
N ASN A 117 16.16 21.60 3.12
CA ASN A 117 16.33 21.94 4.54
C ASN A 117 15.88 20.83 5.51
N MET A 118 15.09 19.85 5.05
CA MET A 118 14.57 18.75 5.86
C MET A 118 15.58 17.61 6.00
N THR A 119 16.75 17.90 6.55
CA THR A 119 17.85 16.90 6.67
C THR A 119 17.50 15.71 7.58
N GLY A 120 16.50 15.88 8.45
CA GLY A 120 15.99 14.84 9.34
C GLY A 120 14.91 13.94 8.73
N LEU A 121 14.53 14.15 7.47
CA LEU A 121 13.41 13.44 6.85
C LEU A 121 13.72 11.95 6.66
N HIS A 122 12.78 11.09 7.07
CA HIS A 122 12.86 9.62 6.94
C HIS A 122 11.70 9.06 6.12
N THR A 123 10.54 9.72 6.16
CA THR A 123 9.35 9.33 5.40
C THR A 123 8.93 10.46 4.49
N LEU A 124 8.85 10.16 3.19
CA LEU A 124 8.38 11.11 2.18
C LEU A 124 7.28 10.47 1.34
N SER A 125 6.14 11.14 1.24
CA SER A 125 5.04 10.76 0.36
C SER A 125 4.68 11.89 -0.59
N LEU A 126 4.86 11.65 -1.89
CA LEU A 126 4.59 12.59 -2.97
C LEU A 126 3.50 12.05 -3.89
N TYR A 127 2.43 12.81 -4.04
CA TYR A 127 1.36 12.55 -5.01
C TYR A 127 1.37 13.66 -6.03
N LEU A 128 1.92 13.39 -7.22
CA LEU A 128 2.21 14.40 -8.23
C LEU A 128 1.44 14.09 -9.51
N TRP A 129 0.63 15.03 -9.98
CA TRP A 129 -0.03 14.89 -11.28
C TRP A 129 0.91 15.12 -12.46
N ALA A 130 1.88 16.01 -12.31
CA ALA A 130 2.93 16.29 -13.29
C ALA A 130 4.24 15.60 -12.91
N GLY A 131 5.16 15.45 -13.86
CA GLY A 131 6.46 14.78 -13.63
C GLY A 131 7.17 15.30 -12.37
N PRO A 132 7.77 14.42 -11.56
CA PRO A 132 8.43 14.80 -10.33
C PRO A 132 9.53 15.81 -10.67
N PRO A 133 9.54 16.99 -10.05
CA PRO A 133 10.55 17.97 -10.41
C PRO A 133 11.92 17.49 -9.90
N SER A 134 12.99 18.14 -10.35
CA SER A 134 14.38 18.03 -9.82
C SER A 134 14.52 18.28 -8.31
N ILE A 135 13.41 18.34 -7.58
CA ILE A 135 13.28 18.33 -6.13
C ILE A 135 14.09 17.24 -5.48
N LEU A 136 13.98 16.02 -6.00
CA LEU A 136 14.53 14.85 -5.33
C LEU A 136 16.06 14.82 -5.36
N SER A 137 16.71 15.42 -6.38
CA SER A 137 18.17 15.39 -6.49
C SER A 137 18.89 16.33 -5.52
N GLN A 138 18.18 17.28 -4.90
CA GLN A 138 18.77 18.22 -3.93
C GLN A 138 18.61 17.78 -2.47
N MET A 139 17.97 16.64 -2.24
CA MET A 139 17.73 16.13 -0.89
C MET A 139 18.99 15.46 -0.35
N SER A 140 19.36 15.82 0.88
CA SER A 140 20.52 15.26 1.60
C SER A 140 20.11 14.29 2.73
N CYS A 141 18.81 14.14 2.97
CA CYS A 141 18.29 13.22 3.98
C CYS A 141 18.44 11.75 3.56
N ARG A 142 18.25 10.86 4.53
CA ARG A 142 18.26 9.40 4.34
C ARG A 142 16.87 8.85 4.61
N LEU A 143 16.14 8.58 3.53
CA LEU A 143 14.80 8.03 3.61
C LEU A 143 14.83 6.55 3.98
N THR A 144 13.90 6.14 4.83
CA THR A 144 13.58 4.74 5.12
C THR A 144 12.28 4.32 4.45
N LYS A 145 11.37 5.28 4.21
CA LYS A 145 10.11 5.06 3.50
C LYS A 145 9.92 6.12 2.42
N PHE A 146 9.62 5.68 1.20
CA PHE A 146 9.31 6.57 0.09
C PHE A 146 8.05 6.14 -0.63
N THR A 147 7.10 7.07 -0.78
CA THR A 147 5.90 6.90 -1.58
C THR A 147 5.90 7.94 -2.70
N CYS A 148 5.77 7.49 -3.94
CA CYS A 148 5.74 8.34 -5.11
C CYS A 148 4.63 7.86 -6.06
N MET A 149 3.64 8.72 -6.31
CA MET A 149 2.60 8.49 -7.30
C MET A 149 2.67 9.60 -8.34
N VAL A 150 3.02 9.24 -9.58
CA VAL A 150 3.19 10.15 -10.71
C VAL A 150 2.31 9.70 -11.85
N LEU A 151 1.39 10.55 -12.29
CA LEU A 151 0.45 10.25 -13.38
C LEU A 151 0.92 10.75 -14.76
N SER A 152 1.87 11.69 -14.81
CA SER A 152 2.38 12.23 -16.08
C SER A 152 3.38 11.29 -16.74
N ASN A 153 3.41 11.33 -18.08
CA ASN A 153 4.40 10.66 -18.93
C ASN A 153 5.71 11.46 -19.09
N ASP A 154 5.82 12.62 -18.45
CA ASP A 154 7.04 13.42 -18.48
C ASP A 154 8.17 12.63 -17.81
N SER A 155 9.18 12.27 -18.60
CA SER A 155 10.30 11.46 -18.14
C SER A 155 11.07 12.21 -17.05
N PHE A 156 11.16 11.62 -15.86
CA PHE A 156 12.08 12.08 -14.83
C PHE A 156 12.85 10.87 -14.31
N PRO A 157 14.19 10.92 -14.24
CA PRO A 157 14.98 9.78 -13.79
C PRO A 157 14.89 9.61 -12.27
N ILE A 158 13.76 9.10 -11.78
CA ILE A 158 13.56 8.70 -10.37
C ILE A 158 14.60 7.66 -9.94
N SER A 159 15.13 6.89 -10.90
CA SER A 159 16.26 5.98 -10.72
C SER A 159 17.46 6.64 -10.03
N GLN A 160 17.89 7.83 -10.46
CA GLN A 160 19.06 8.51 -9.88
C GLN A 160 18.83 8.88 -8.40
N PHE A 161 17.61 9.30 -8.07
CA PHE A 161 17.24 9.57 -6.70
C PHE A 161 17.20 8.28 -5.86
N LEU A 162 16.57 7.22 -6.36
CA LEU A 162 16.52 5.95 -5.63
C LEU A 162 17.92 5.37 -5.40
N MET A 163 18.86 5.54 -6.34
CA MET A 163 20.27 5.16 -6.14
C MET A 163 20.94 5.94 -5.00
N SER A 164 20.56 7.21 -4.76
CA SER A 164 21.13 8.01 -3.66
C SER A 164 20.55 7.67 -2.28
N GLN A 165 19.52 6.81 -2.23
CA GLN A 165 18.77 6.48 -1.02
C GLN A 165 18.89 4.99 -0.65
N PRO A 166 20.09 4.49 -0.28
CA PRO A 166 20.31 3.07 0.00
C PRO A 166 19.63 2.58 1.29
N THR A 167 19.09 3.48 2.12
CA THR A 167 18.43 3.17 3.40
C THR A 167 16.93 2.91 3.28
N ILE A 168 16.35 2.99 2.07
CA ILE A 168 14.91 2.76 1.88
C ILE A 168 14.58 1.30 2.13
N GLU A 169 13.74 1.07 3.15
CA GLU A 169 13.20 -0.24 3.52
C GLU A 169 11.81 -0.48 2.93
N GLU A 170 11.02 0.59 2.75
CA GLU A 170 9.67 0.56 2.17
C GLU A 170 9.56 1.52 0.98
N LEU A 171 9.26 0.95 -0.20
CA LEU A 171 9.06 1.71 -1.44
C LEU A 171 7.65 1.47 -1.98
N ILE A 172 6.88 2.56 -2.14
CA ILE A 172 5.59 2.56 -2.83
C ILE A 172 5.73 3.46 -4.05
N ILE A 173 5.71 2.87 -5.25
CA ILE A 173 5.95 3.62 -6.49
C ILE A 173 4.87 3.31 -7.53
N MET A 174 4.29 4.37 -8.08
CA MET A 174 3.38 4.31 -9.22
C MET A 174 3.84 5.35 -10.23
N CYS A 175 4.73 4.97 -11.14
CA CYS A 175 5.26 5.84 -12.20
C CYS A 175 5.35 5.07 -13.54
N PRO A 176 5.52 5.79 -14.67
CA PRO A 176 5.85 5.19 -15.96
C PRO A 176 7.13 4.35 -15.91
N SER A 177 7.25 3.32 -16.77
CA SER A 177 8.38 2.38 -16.77
C SER A 177 9.73 3.01 -17.11
N LYS A 178 9.74 4.04 -17.96
CA LYS A 178 10.98 4.67 -18.44
C LYS A 178 11.82 5.28 -17.31
N ASP A 179 11.19 5.68 -16.21
CA ASP A 179 11.82 6.44 -15.14
C ASP A 179 12.76 5.59 -14.27
N ILE A 180 12.59 4.27 -14.25
CA ILE A 180 13.36 3.34 -13.41
C ILE A 180 14.44 2.53 -14.15
N SER A 181 14.49 2.61 -15.48
CA SER A 181 15.37 1.78 -16.31
C SER A 181 16.87 1.92 -15.99
N GLY A 182 17.27 3.06 -15.41
CA GLY A 182 18.65 3.33 -14.97
C GLY A 182 18.96 2.92 -13.52
N LEU A 183 18.06 2.23 -12.82
CA LEU A 183 18.30 1.82 -11.45
C LEU A 183 19.32 0.67 -11.40
N GLY A 184 20.50 0.94 -10.84
CA GLY A 184 21.55 -0.08 -10.71
C GLY A 184 21.11 -1.30 -9.89
N LEU A 185 21.71 -2.46 -10.15
CA LEU A 185 21.38 -3.73 -9.47
C LEU A 185 21.59 -3.65 -7.95
N ASP A 186 22.61 -2.89 -7.51
CA ASP A 186 22.98 -2.73 -6.10
C ASP A 186 22.22 -1.62 -5.37
N ALA A 187 21.33 -0.88 -6.06
CA ALA A 187 20.53 0.15 -5.42
C ALA A 187 19.51 -0.46 -4.43
N LEU A 188 19.12 0.29 -3.39
CA LEU A 188 18.12 -0.14 -2.41
C LEU A 188 18.41 -1.50 -1.72
N PRO A 189 19.62 -1.72 -1.17
CA PRO A 189 20.03 -3.02 -0.63
C PRO A 189 19.23 -3.48 0.60
N VAL A 190 18.58 -2.56 1.32
CA VAL A 190 17.77 -2.86 2.51
C VAL A 190 16.27 -2.89 2.23
N LEU A 191 15.86 -2.87 0.96
CA LEU A 191 14.45 -2.86 0.58
C LEU A 191 13.78 -4.17 1.02
N ARG A 192 12.75 -4.06 1.88
CA ARG A 192 12.00 -5.17 2.45
C ARG A 192 10.54 -5.20 2.00
N GLN A 193 9.98 -4.03 1.71
CA GLN A 193 8.58 -3.87 1.30
C GLN A 193 8.52 -3.08 0.00
N LEU A 194 7.91 -3.68 -1.03
CA LEU A 194 7.75 -3.06 -2.34
C LEU A 194 6.27 -3.05 -2.70
N THR A 195 5.73 -1.87 -3.01
CA THR A 195 4.46 -1.71 -3.70
C THR A 195 4.71 -1.08 -5.06
N ALA A 196 4.45 -1.82 -6.13
CA ALA A 196 4.69 -1.33 -7.48
C ALA A 196 3.70 -1.95 -8.48
N PRO A 197 3.38 -1.25 -9.57
CA PRO A 197 2.67 -1.85 -10.68
C PRO A 197 3.53 -2.91 -11.38
N TYR A 198 2.86 -3.91 -11.97
CA TYR A 198 3.55 -5.08 -12.56
C TYR A 198 4.64 -4.72 -13.58
N TRP A 199 4.47 -3.63 -14.35
CA TRP A 199 5.43 -3.21 -15.39
C TRP A 199 6.76 -2.69 -14.84
N LEU A 200 6.83 -2.39 -13.54
CA LEU A 200 8.08 -1.98 -12.87
C LEU A 200 8.79 -3.16 -12.17
N LEU A 201 8.12 -4.32 -12.06
CA LEU A 201 8.65 -5.41 -11.24
C LEU A 201 9.92 -6.02 -11.80
N HIS A 202 10.07 -6.13 -13.12
CA HIS A 202 11.28 -6.69 -13.69
C HIS A 202 12.53 -5.93 -13.22
N ASP A 203 12.50 -4.60 -13.26
CA ASP A 203 13.66 -3.77 -12.95
C ASP A 203 13.85 -3.56 -11.42
N LEU A 204 12.74 -3.50 -10.66
CA LEU A 204 12.80 -3.29 -9.21
C LEU A 204 12.99 -4.59 -8.43
N LEU A 205 12.19 -5.62 -8.73
CA LEU A 205 12.05 -6.83 -7.93
C LEU A 205 13.13 -7.85 -8.26
N LEU A 206 13.42 -8.13 -9.54
CA LEU A 206 14.30 -9.24 -9.94
C LEU A 206 15.68 -9.20 -9.25
N PRO A 207 16.39 -8.06 -9.18
CA PRO A 207 17.70 -8.00 -8.51
C PRO A 207 17.62 -8.11 -6.99
N ARG A 208 16.45 -7.84 -6.40
CA ARG A 208 16.25 -7.61 -4.95
C ARG A 208 15.38 -8.66 -4.27
N LEU A 209 14.86 -9.62 -5.03
CA LEU A 209 13.84 -10.58 -4.60
C LEU A 209 14.23 -11.31 -3.30
N SER A 210 15.52 -11.60 -3.08
CA SER A 210 16.01 -12.27 -1.87
C SER A 210 15.86 -11.46 -0.57
N HIS A 211 15.69 -10.14 -0.66
CA HIS A 211 15.55 -9.23 0.49
C HIS A 211 14.11 -8.81 0.74
N ILE A 212 13.23 -9.00 -0.24
CA ILE A 212 11.83 -8.62 -0.15
C ILE A 212 11.08 -9.60 0.75
N SER A 213 10.51 -9.04 1.82
CA SER A 213 9.62 -9.75 2.75
C SER A 213 8.15 -9.55 2.42
N GLN A 214 7.81 -8.42 1.78
CA GLN A 214 6.44 -8.10 1.37
C GLN A 214 6.44 -7.45 -0.02
N LEU A 215 5.58 -7.97 -0.89
CA LEU A 215 5.38 -7.47 -2.25
C LEU A 215 3.90 -7.20 -2.47
N THR A 216 3.56 -5.95 -2.75
CA THR A 216 2.24 -5.56 -3.24
C THR A 216 2.32 -5.25 -4.73
N VAL A 217 1.64 -6.05 -5.54
CA VAL A 217 1.57 -5.80 -6.98
C VAL A 217 0.26 -5.14 -7.35
N THR A 218 0.36 -3.96 -7.94
CA THR A 218 -0.79 -3.21 -8.45
C THR A 218 -0.93 -3.37 -9.96
N GLY A 219 -2.12 -3.10 -10.48
CA GLY A 219 -2.36 -3.14 -11.92
C GLY A 219 -2.26 -4.53 -12.56
N ILE A 220 -2.18 -5.61 -11.77
CA ILE A 220 -2.49 -6.98 -12.24
C ILE A 220 -4.02 -7.07 -12.37
N ALA A 221 -4.56 -6.34 -13.35
CA ALA A 221 -5.86 -6.72 -13.89
C ALA A 221 -5.76 -8.14 -14.47
N ILE A 222 -6.88 -8.65 -15.00
CA ILE A 222 -7.06 -9.96 -15.66
C ILE A 222 -6.15 -10.32 -16.83
N ASP A 223 -5.08 -9.57 -17.06
CA ASP A 223 -4.14 -9.80 -18.13
C ASP A 223 -3.20 -10.97 -17.79
N ALA A 224 -3.45 -12.09 -18.46
CA ALA A 224 -2.65 -13.31 -18.41
C ALA A 224 -1.15 -13.04 -18.52
N LYS A 225 -0.74 -12.10 -19.37
CA LYS A 225 0.69 -11.81 -19.60
C LYS A 225 1.35 -11.29 -18.32
N LYS A 226 0.61 -10.56 -17.48
CA LYS A 226 1.11 -10.01 -16.22
C LYS A 226 1.42 -11.13 -15.22
N PHE A 227 0.54 -12.12 -15.12
CA PHE A 227 0.75 -13.30 -14.27
C PHE A 227 1.92 -14.16 -14.76
N VAL A 228 2.00 -14.38 -16.08
CA VAL A 228 3.13 -15.12 -16.68
C VAL A 228 4.45 -14.41 -16.38
N HIS A 229 4.49 -13.09 -16.56
CA HIS A 229 5.69 -12.31 -16.28
C HIS A 229 6.08 -12.30 -14.80
N LEU A 230 5.09 -12.18 -13.90
CA LEU A 230 5.34 -12.27 -12.46
C LEU A 230 5.91 -13.65 -12.07
N ALA A 231 5.36 -14.73 -12.62
CA ALA A 231 5.87 -16.08 -12.41
C ALA A 231 7.29 -16.26 -12.98
N GLU A 232 7.60 -15.67 -14.13
CA GLU A 232 8.95 -15.67 -14.71
C GLU A 232 9.96 -14.93 -13.80
N ILE A 233 9.58 -13.78 -13.22
CA ILE A 233 10.42 -13.05 -12.25
C ILE A 233 10.71 -13.93 -11.03
N PHE A 234 9.70 -14.59 -10.46
CA PHE A 234 9.90 -15.44 -9.29
C PHE A 234 10.78 -16.66 -9.55
N LYS A 235 10.71 -17.25 -10.74
CA LYS A 235 11.56 -18.39 -11.12
C LYS A 235 13.02 -18.02 -11.39
N THR A 236 13.26 -16.81 -11.86
CA THR A 236 14.60 -16.38 -12.30
C THR A 236 15.38 -15.69 -11.18
N GLY A 237 14.68 -15.02 -10.27
CA GLY A 237 15.31 -14.30 -9.16
C GLY A 237 15.81 -15.22 -8.04
N LYS A 238 16.71 -14.69 -7.20
CA LYS A 238 17.09 -15.36 -5.95
C LYS A 238 15.91 -15.33 -4.97
N HIS A 239 15.51 -16.50 -4.49
CA HIS A 239 14.33 -16.64 -3.64
C HIS A 239 14.56 -16.05 -2.23
N PRO A 240 13.56 -15.36 -1.63
CA PRO A 240 13.58 -14.99 -0.23
C PRO A 240 13.28 -16.21 0.66
N ARG A 241 13.51 -16.08 1.96
CA ARG A 241 13.11 -17.11 2.94
C ARG A 241 11.59 -17.26 3.03
N SER A 242 10.89 -16.14 2.96
CA SER A 242 9.43 -16.06 3.04
C SER A 242 8.98 -14.78 2.37
N LEU A 243 7.87 -14.83 1.65
CA LEU A 243 7.24 -13.66 1.04
C LEU A 243 5.77 -13.55 1.45
N GLU A 244 5.35 -12.34 1.82
CA GLU A 244 3.96 -11.92 1.81
C GLU A 244 3.64 -11.28 0.45
N LEU A 245 2.68 -11.85 -0.27
CA LEU A 245 2.24 -11.36 -1.57
C LEU A 245 0.85 -10.73 -1.46
N ILE A 246 0.72 -9.48 -1.89
CA ILE A 246 -0.54 -8.74 -1.95
C ILE A 246 -0.87 -8.47 -3.42
N ILE A 247 -2.02 -8.95 -3.90
CA ILE A 247 -2.47 -8.75 -5.28
C ILE A 247 -3.85 -8.09 -5.27
N GLY A 248 -3.99 -7.00 -6.03
CA GLY A 248 -5.30 -6.41 -6.33
C GLY A 248 -6.07 -7.20 -7.38
N MET A 249 -7.37 -7.39 -7.19
CA MET A 249 -8.28 -8.08 -8.10
C MET A 249 -9.50 -7.20 -8.38
N ASP A 250 -9.87 -7.08 -9.66
CA ASP A 250 -11.10 -6.42 -10.11
C ASP A 250 -12.05 -7.50 -10.64
N ILE A 251 -13.22 -7.69 -10.02
CA ILE A 251 -14.19 -8.74 -10.34
C ILE A 251 -15.43 -8.20 -11.06
N THR A 252 -15.28 -7.11 -11.81
CA THR A 252 -16.36 -6.55 -12.65
C THR A 252 -16.90 -7.52 -13.71
N ASN A 253 -16.17 -8.58 -14.07
CA ASN A 253 -16.60 -9.58 -15.06
C ASN A 253 -16.45 -11.00 -14.47
N PRO A 254 -17.46 -11.88 -14.51
CA PRO A 254 -17.38 -13.21 -13.89
C PRO A 254 -16.30 -14.12 -14.50
N MET A 255 -15.99 -13.97 -15.80
CA MET A 255 -14.92 -14.74 -16.43
C MET A 255 -13.55 -14.45 -15.80
N VAL A 256 -13.37 -13.27 -15.20
CA VAL A 256 -12.16 -12.82 -14.46
C VAL A 256 -11.69 -13.87 -13.47
N ILE A 257 -12.63 -14.47 -12.75
CA ILE A 257 -12.32 -15.39 -11.65
C ILE A 257 -11.54 -16.61 -12.15
N GLN A 258 -11.88 -17.14 -13.33
CA GLN A 258 -11.17 -18.29 -13.90
C GLN A 258 -9.75 -17.94 -14.32
N ALA A 259 -9.56 -16.85 -15.08
CA ALA A 259 -8.22 -16.42 -15.48
C ALA A 259 -7.37 -16.02 -14.27
N PHE A 260 -7.96 -15.35 -13.29
CA PHE A 260 -7.27 -14.98 -12.06
C PHE A 260 -6.85 -16.21 -11.25
N SER A 261 -7.73 -17.21 -11.13
CA SER A 261 -7.40 -18.50 -10.50
C SER A 261 -6.21 -19.19 -11.16
N LEU A 262 -6.21 -19.26 -12.50
CA LEU A 262 -5.09 -19.81 -13.28
C LEU A 262 -3.80 -19.01 -13.10
N GLY A 263 -3.91 -17.69 -13.08
CA GLY A 263 -2.79 -16.79 -12.83
C GLY A 263 -2.18 -16.99 -11.44
N LEU A 264 -3.03 -17.08 -10.40
CA LEU A 264 -2.59 -17.38 -9.04
C LEU A 264 -1.93 -18.76 -8.95
N ALA A 265 -2.52 -19.79 -9.54
CA ALA A 265 -1.94 -21.13 -9.57
C ALA A 265 -0.55 -21.14 -10.20
N LEU A 266 -0.37 -20.40 -11.31
CA LEU A 266 0.92 -20.24 -11.99
C LEU A 266 1.95 -19.52 -11.09
N VAL A 267 1.52 -18.47 -10.39
CA VAL A 267 2.37 -17.75 -9.42
C VAL A 267 2.76 -18.65 -8.25
N GLY A 268 1.83 -19.43 -7.70
CA GLY A 268 2.10 -20.36 -6.59
C GLY A 268 3.17 -21.38 -6.95
N LEU A 269 3.05 -22.00 -8.13
CA LEU A 269 4.08 -22.93 -8.63
C LEU A 269 5.45 -22.26 -8.80
N ALA A 270 5.47 -21.01 -9.27
CA ALA A 270 6.70 -20.26 -9.49
C ALA A 270 7.33 -19.74 -8.19
N ALA A 271 6.55 -19.58 -7.12
CA ALA A 271 6.96 -18.93 -5.88
C ALA A 271 6.57 -19.76 -4.65
N PRO A 272 7.19 -20.95 -4.47
CA PRO A 272 6.88 -21.83 -3.34
C PRO A 272 7.23 -21.20 -1.99
N PHE A 273 8.01 -20.12 -1.94
CA PHE A 273 8.40 -19.36 -0.75
C PHE A 273 7.33 -18.36 -0.26
N ILE A 274 6.18 -18.25 -0.96
CA ILE A 274 5.07 -17.42 -0.49
C ILE A 274 4.43 -18.10 0.73
N THR A 275 4.37 -17.36 1.83
CA THR A 275 3.83 -17.84 3.12
C THR A 275 2.55 -17.12 3.52
N SER A 276 2.30 -15.93 2.95
CA SER A 276 1.08 -15.15 3.13
C SER A 276 0.61 -14.62 1.79
N LEU A 277 -0.67 -14.80 1.48
CA LEU A 277 -1.32 -14.27 0.28
C LEU A 277 -2.50 -13.38 0.69
N THR A 278 -2.46 -12.12 0.27
CA THR A 278 -3.55 -11.17 0.45
C THR A 278 -4.16 -10.81 -0.90
N LEU A 279 -5.45 -11.08 -1.08
CA LEU A 279 -6.21 -10.63 -2.23
C LEU A 279 -7.02 -9.39 -1.87
N ASN A 280 -6.76 -8.28 -2.54
CA ASN A 280 -7.53 -7.06 -2.39
C ASN A 280 -8.53 -6.93 -3.54
N ILE A 281 -9.78 -7.29 -3.29
CA ILE A 281 -10.86 -7.31 -4.27
C ILE A 281 -11.50 -5.92 -4.28
N SER A 282 -11.28 -5.14 -5.35
CA SER A 282 -11.67 -3.73 -5.38
C SER A 282 -13.12 -3.49 -5.84
N LEU A 283 -13.68 -4.32 -6.73
CA LEU A 283 -14.97 -4.04 -7.38
C LEU A 283 -15.71 -5.31 -7.79
N GLY A 284 -16.99 -5.41 -7.44
CA GLY A 284 -17.96 -6.41 -7.90
C GLY A 284 -18.38 -7.44 -6.83
N PRO A 285 -19.55 -8.11 -6.97
CA PRO A 285 -19.93 -9.21 -6.10
C PRO A 285 -19.23 -10.51 -6.54
N ILE A 286 -18.66 -11.25 -5.60
CA ILE A 286 -18.19 -12.64 -5.85
C ILE A 286 -19.12 -13.62 -5.14
N GLN A 287 -19.65 -14.57 -5.89
CA GLN A 287 -20.47 -15.63 -5.32
C GLN A 287 -19.60 -16.56 -4.47
N LYS A 288 -20.23 -17.23 -3.49
CA LYS A 288 -19.52 -18.14 -2.59
C LYS A 288 -18.85 -19.27 -3.36
N GLU A 289 -19.57 -19.83 -4.34
CA GLU A 289 -19.14 -20.96 -5.17
C GLU A 289 -17.96 -20.57 -6.05
N GLU A 290 -18.00 -19.36 -6.63
CA GLU A 290 -16.90 -18.81 -7.42
C GLU A 290 -15.62 -18.64 -6.60
N LEU A 291 -15.74 -18.04 -5.41
CA LEU A 291 -14.61 -17.87 -4.48
C LEU A 291 -14.07 -19.23 -4.01
N GLN A 292 -14.97 -20.17 -3.71
CA GLN A 292 -14.60 -21.53 -3.33
C GLN A 292 -13.81 -22.21 -4.45
N ASN A 293 -14.31 -22.18 -5.69
CA ASN A 293 -13.68 -22.83 -6.84
C ASN A 293 -12.34 -22.20 -7.21
N MET A 294 -12.25 -20.87 -7.15
CA MET A 294 -11.01 -20.13 -7.38
C MET A 294 -9.90 -20.65 -6.48
N PHE A 295 -10.14 -20.71 -5.16
CA PHE A 295 -9.12 -21.15 -4.21
C PHE A 295 -8.96 -22.67 -4.13
N ALA A 296 -10.01 -23.45 -4.38
CA ALA A 296 -9.90 -24.90 -4.51
C ALA A 296 -8.87 -25.29 -5.57
N PHE A 297 -8.82 -24.52 -6.67
CA PHE A 297 -7.86 -24.71 -7.74
C PHE A 297 -6.48 -24.10 -7.43
N ALA A 298 -6.42 -22.86 -6.94
CA ALA A 298 -5.17 -22.12 -6.80
C ALA A 298 -4.33 -22.52 -5.58
N LEU A 299 -4.96 -22.75 -4.41
CA LEU A 299 -4.24 -22.95 -3.15
C LEU A 299 -3.27 -24.14 -3.15
N PRO A 300 -3.60 -25.33 -3.71
CA PRO A 300 -2.66 -26.46 -3.76
C PRO A 300 -1.31 -26.14 -4.41
N ARG A 301 -1.21 -25.05 -5.17
CA ARG A 301 0.02 -24.62 -5.83
C ARG A 301 0.94 -23.78 -4.95
N PHE A 302 0.53 -23.42 -3.73
CA PHE A 302 1.34 -22.63 -2.80
C PHE A 302 1.79 -23.48 -1.60
N PRO A 303 2.76 -24.38 -1.73
CA PRO A 303 3.06 -25.42 -0.74
C PRO A 303 3.37 -24.91 0.68
N ASN A 304 3.88 -23.68 0.82
CA ASN A 304 4.24 -23.09 2.12
C ASN A 304 3.24 -22.02 2.59
N LEU A 305 2.05 -21.91 1.98
CA LEU A 305 1.08 -20.90 2.34
C LEU A 305 0.46 -21.18 3.71
N LYS A 306 0.65 -20.25 4.65
CA LYS A 306 0.10 -20.33 6.00
C LYS A 306 -1.07 -19.39 6.21
N THR A 307 -1.03 -18.22 5.57
CA THR A 307 -2.05 -17.18 5.75
C THR A 307 -2.70 -16.81 4.43
N LEU A 308 -4.03 -16.82 4.40
CA LEU A 308 -4.82 -16.29 3.29
C LEU A 308 -5.69 -15.13 3.80
N THR A 309 -5.51 -13.96 3.23
CA THR A 309 -6.32 -12.78 3.55
C THR A 309 -7.12 -12.38 2.32
N VAL A 310 -8.43 -12.21 2.48
CA VAL A 310 -9.31 -11.68 1.43
C VAL A 310 -9.91 -10.37 1.93
N LEU A 311 -9.49 -9.28 1.31
CA LEU A 311 -9.98 -7.93 1.61
C LEU A 311 -10.94 -7.50 0.50
N THR A 312 -12.02 -6.86 0.90
CA THR A 312 -12.94 -6.14 0.01
C THR A 312 -13.32 -4.85 0.72
N PRO A 313 -13.49 -3.72 0.02
CA PRO A 313 -14.02 -2.52 0.65
C PRO A 313 -15.44 -2.78 1.19
N PRO A 314 -15.86 -2.10 2.27
CA PRO A 314 -17.24 -2.15 2.74
C PRO A 314 -18.18 -1.65 1.66
N SER A 315 -19.36 -2.27 1.55
CA SER A 315 -20.41 -1.88 0.62
C SER A 315 -21.08 -0.56 1.05
N THR A 316 -20.32 0.52 1.17
CA THR A 316 -20.88 1.84 1.44
C THR A 316 -21.56 2.33 0.16
N SER A 317 -22.90 2.29 0.21
CA SER A 317 -23.90 2.67 -0.77
C SER A 317 -23.45 3.46 -2.02
N SER A 318 -23.75 2.84 -3.17
CA SER A 318 -24.40 3.45 -4.36
C SER A 318 -23.62 4.16 -5.47
N GLU A 319 -22.30 4.17 -5.51
CA GLU A 319 -21.59 4.63 -6.73
C GLU A 319 -20.80 3.51 -7.43
N TYR A 320 -21.47 2.37 -7.65
CA TYR A 320 -21.04 1.46 -8.72
C TYR A 320 -21.48 2.07 -10.05
N ILE A 321 -20.70 3.03 -10.56
CA ILE A 321 -20.84 3.47 -11.95
C ILE A 321 -20.47 2.26 -12.80
N HIS A 322 -21.49 1.62 -13.37
CA HIS A 322 -21.34 0.52 -14.32
C HIS A 322 -20.70 1.11 -15.58
N GLY A 323 -19.36 1.21 -15.59
CA GLY A 323 -18.63 1.55 -16.80
C GLY A 323 -18.81 0.41 -17.78
N ASP A 324 -19.22 0.72 -19.01
CA ASP A 324 -19.32 -0.25 -20.11
C ASP A 324 -17.93 -0.84 -20.40
N SER A 325 -17.55 -1.88 -19.67
CA SER A 325 -16.33 -2.62 -19.91
C SER A 325 -16.50 -3.45 -21.17
N GLN A 326 -15.89 -3.01 -22.26
CA GLN A 326 -15.85 -3.77 -23.52
C GLN A 326 -15.33 -5.18 -23.24
N THR A 327 -16.17 -6.18 -23.46
CA THR A 327 -15.85 -7.60 -23.32
C THR A 327 -14.88 -8.01 -24.42
N ARG A 328 -13.57 -7.93 -24.15
CA ARG A 328 -12.58 -8.60 -24.99
C ARG A 328 -12.75 -10.12 -24.89
N PRO A 329 -12.42 -10.88 -25.96
CA PRO A 329 -12.49 -12.33 -25.94
C PRO A 329 -11.50 -12.88 -24.90
N MET A 330 -12.04 -13.42 -23.81
CA MET A 330 -11.27 -13.85 -22.64
C MET A 330 -10.72 -15.27 -22.77
N GLN A 331 -11.18 -16.02 -23.77
CA GLN A 331 -10.74 -17.39 -24.06
C GLN A 331 -9.23 -17.47 -24.35
N ASP A 332 -8.68 -16.46 -25.02
CA ASP A 332 -7.24 -16.41 -25.34
C ASP A 332 -6.40 -16.24 -24.07
N THR A 333 -6.90 -15.45 -23.12
CA THR A 333 -6.26 -15.22 -21.81
C THR A 333 -6.21 -16.52 -21.00
N ILE A 334 -7.33 -17.24 -20.93
CA ILE A 334 -7.42 -18.54 -20.24
C ILE A 334 -6.50 -19.57 -20.92
N SER A 335 -6.51 -19.64 -22.25
CA SER A 335 -5.69 -20.60 -23.01
C SER A 335 -4.19 -20.33 -22.84
N LEU A 336 -3.78 -19.06 -22.81
CA LEU A 336 -2.39 -18.66 -22.55
C LEU A 336 -1.96 -19.09 -21.14
N LEU A 337 -2.77 -18.81 -20.11
CA LEU A 337 -2.45 -19.18 -18.74
C LEU A 337 -2.41 -20.69 -18.57
N HIS A 338 -3.38 -21.40 -19.14
CA HIS A 338 -3.42 -22.86 -19.09
C HIS A 338 -2.18 -23.49 -19.75
N SER A 339 -1.82 -23.07 -20.97
CA SER A 339 -0.64 -23.62 -21.66
C SER A 339 0.64 -23.37 -20.87
N LYS A 340 0.80 -22.18 -20.28
CA LYS A 340 1.92 -21.87 -19.40
C LYS A 340 1.88 -22.69 -18.11
N LEU A 341 0.73 -22.85 -17.48
CA LEU A 341 0.58 -23.66 -16.28
C LEU A 341 0.93 -25.13 -16.52
N VAL A 342 0.46 -25.72 -17.63
CA VAL A 342 0.80 -27.09 -18.05
C VAL A 342 2.29 -27.22 -18.30
N SER A 343 2.94 -26.23 -18.93
CA SER A 343 4.39 -26.27 -19.20
C SER A 343 5.26 -26.21 -17.94
N VAL A 344 4.70 -25.76 -16.81
CA VAL A 344 5.41 -25.57 -15.54
C VAL A 344 5.05 -26.63 -14.50
N SER A 345 3.94 -27.34 -14.70
CA SER A 345 3.39 -28.30 -13.76
C SER A 345 3.73 -29.71 -14.20
N ASP A 346 4.36 -30.48 -13.31
CA ASP A 346 4.57 -31.92 -13.53
C ASP A 346 3.27 -32.73 -13.40
N THR A 347 2.24 -32.13 -12.79
CA THR A 347 0.90 -32.73 -12.63
C THR A 347 -0.04 -32.31 -13.76
N PRO A 348 -0.88 -33.21 -14.29
CA PRO A 348 -1.93 -32.84 -15.24
C PRO A 348 -2.89 -31.83 -14.62
N VAL A 349 -3.24 -30.79 -15.39
CA VAL A 349 -4.13 -29.72 -14.96
C VAL A 349 -5.47 -29.90 -15.67
N ASP A 350 -6.50 -30.35 -14.96
CA ASP A 350 -7.86 -30.37 -15.49
C ASP A 350 -8.63 -29.13 -15.00
N ILE A 351 -8.76 -28.13 -15.88
CA ILE A 351 -9.46 -26.88 -15.58
C ILE A 351 -10.98 -27.09 -15.55
N PHE A 352 -11.51 -28.03 -16.36
CA PHE A 352 -12.94 -28.14 -16.59
C PHE A 352 -13.69 -28.65 -15.36
N LEU A 353 -13.01 -29.36 -14.46
CA LEU A 353 -13.56 -29.80 -13.17
C LEU A 353 -13.90 -28.64 -12.23
N PHE A 354 -13.18 -27.52 -12.30
CA PHE A 354 -13.33 -26.41 -11.35
C PHE A 354 -14.16 -25.25 -11.91
N PHE A 355 -14.28 -25.16 -13.23
CA PHE A 355 -14.97 -24.07 -13.91
C PHE A 355 -15.90 -24.65 -14.98
N PRO A 356 -17.08 -25.16 -14.58
CA PRO A 356 -18.09 -25.59 -15.55
C PRO A 356 -18.45 -24.40 -16.44
N ARG A 357 -18.58 -24.64 -17.75
CA ARG A 357 -18.99 -23.59 -18.68
C ARG A 357 -20.33 -23.02 -18.20
N PRO A 358 -20.48 -21.69 -18.15
CA PRO A 358 -21.77 -21.09 -17.82
C PRO A 358 -22.81 -21.63 -18.80
N GLN A 359 -23.77 -22.41 -18.31
CA GLN A 359 -24.93 -22.76 -19.12
C GLN A 359 -25.82 -21.52 -19.13
N VAL A 360 -25.61 -20.67 -20.13
CA VAL A 360 -26.50 -19.53 -20.38
C VAL A 360 -27.80 -20.14 -20.89
N GLU A 361 -28.78 -20.35 -19.99
CA GLU A 361 -30.14 -20.68 -20.41
C GLU A 361 -30.71 -19.51 -21.21
N PRO A 362 -30.94 -19.67 -22.53
CA PRO A 362 -31.49 -18.60 -23.34
C PRO A 362 -32.98 -18.46 -23.00
N GLY A 363 -33.36 -17.47 -22.18
CA GLY A 363 -34.77 -17.13 -21.99
C GLY A 363 -35.19 -16.46 -20.68
N GLN A 364 -34.37 -16.45 -19.63
CA GLN A 364 -34.75 -15.79 -18.37
C GLN A 364 -34.39 -14.30 -18.39
N ALA A 365 -35.31 -13.50 -18.94
CA ALA A 365 -35.26 -12.06 -18.82
C ALA A 365 -35.50 -11.62 -17.36
N GLN A 366 -34.49 -10.95 -16.79
CA GLN A 366 -34.60 -9.79 -15.89
C GLN A 366 -35.72 -9.85 -14.84
N SER A 367 -35.46 -10.46 -13.69
CA SER A 367 -36.22 -10.14 -12.47
C SER A 367 -35.28 -9.72 -11.34
N ARG A 368 -35.22 -8.39 -11.17
CA ARG A 368 -34.69 -7.58 -10.06
C ARG A 368 -33.23 -7.80 -9.63
N PRO A 369 -32.47 -6.71 -9.40
CA PRO A 369 -31.19 -6.78 -8.72
C PRO A 369 -31.46 -7.04 -7.24
N ASN A 370 -31.76 -8.29 -6.88
CA ASN A 370 -31.56 -8.70 -5.51
C ASN A 370 -30.08 -8.49 -5.23
N VAL A 371 -29.79 -7.57 -4.31
CA VAL A 371 -28.44 -7.29 -3.83
C VAL A 371 -27.94 -8.61 -3.25
N ILE A 372 -27.21 -9.38 -4.04
CA ILE A 372 -26.63 -10.65 -3.61
C ILE A 372 -25.70 -10.29 -2.45
N PRO A 373 -25.94 -10.82 -1.24
CA PRO A 373 -25.08 -10.54 -0.10
C PRO A 373 -23.65 -10.94 -0.48
N ILE A 374 -22.72 -9.99 -0.37
CA ILE A 374 -21.32 -10.27 -0.68
C ILE A 374 -20.87 -11.38 0.28
N SER A 375 -20.52 -12.54 -0.29
CA SER A 375 -20.20 -13.77 0.45
C SER A 375 -19.09 -13.56 1.50
N LEU A 376 -18.21 -12.57 1.29
CA LEU A 376 -17.09 -12.18 2.15
C LEU A 376 -17.49 -11.45 3.45
N TYR A 377 -18.71 -10.91 3.54
CA TYR A 377 -19.24 -10.32 4.78
C TYR A 377 -20.19 -11.27 5.50
N ASN A 378 -20.68 -12.30 4.82
CA ASN A 378 -21.61 -13.24 5.38
C ASN A 378 -20.87 -14.31 6.22
N ARG A 379 -20.89 -14.14 7.54
CA ARG A 379 -20.26 -15.07 8.49
C ARG A 379 -20.72 -16.52 8.32
N SER A 380 -21.94 -16.78 7.84
CA SER A 380 -22.41 -18.15 7.58
C SER A 380 -21.74 -18.80 6.36
N CYS A 381 -21.17 -17.99 5.45
CA CYS A 381 -20.38 -18.48 4.31
C CYS A 381 -18.93 -18.80 4.70
N HIS A 382 -18.38 -18.14 5.73
CA HIS A 382 -16.95 -18.25 6.07
C HIS A 382 -16.54 -19.66 6.52
N LEU A 383 -17.32 -20.32 7.39
CA LEU A 383 -16.98 -21.66 7.89
C LEU A 383 -17.00 -22.73 6.77
N PRO A 384 -18.01 -22.79 5.88
CA PRO A 384 -17.96 -23.67 4.71
C PRO A 384 -16.75 -23.42 3.81
N LEU A 385 -16.41 -22.16 3.52
CA LEU A 385 -15.26 -21.79 2.70
C LEU A 385 -13.95 -22.24 3.36
N LEU A 386 -13.79 -21.96 4.66
CA LEU A 386 -12.64 -22.38 5.45
C LEU A 386 -12.43 -23.89 5.40
N LYS A 387 -13.50 -24.67 5.61
CA LYS A 387 -13.46 -26.14 5.52
C LYS A 387 -13.08 -26.61 4.13
N ALA A 388 -13.62 -25.99 3.08
CA ALA A 388 -13.28 -26.33 1.69
C ALA A 388 -11.81 -26.03 1.36
N TRP A 389 -11.30 -24.86 1.76
CA TRP A 389 -9.91 -24.46 1.50
C TRP A 389 -8.91 -25.28 2.30
N ARG A 390 -9.22 -25.63 3.55
CA ARG A 390 -8.38 -26.51 4.37
C ARG A 390 -8.26 -27.92 3.78
N ARG A 391 -9.35 -28.46 3.21
CA ARG A 391 -9.34 -29.79 2.56
C ARG A 391 -8.37 -29.85 1.38
N VAL A 392 -8.18 -28.75 0.67
CA VAL A 392 -7.24 -28.69 -0.46
C VAL A 392 -5.85 -28.18 -0.07
N HIS A 393 -5.72 -27.54 1.09
CA HIS A 393 -4.46 -26.96 1.57
C HIS A 393 -4.29 -27.14 3.09
N HIS A 394 -3.72 -28.28 3.49
CA HIS A 394 -3.53 -28.63 4.91
C HIS A 394 -2.57 -27.70 5.66
N GLY A 395 -1.67 -27.00 4.96
CA GLY A 395 -0.72 -26.05 5.58
C GLY A 395 -1.32 -24.69 5.97
N LEU A 396 -2.60 -24.46 5.68
CA LEU A 396 -3.25 -23.17 5.92
C LEU A 396 -3.57 -23.01 7.41
N GLU A 397 -2.91 -22.08 8.09
CA GLU A 397 -3.05 -21.81 9.53
C GLU A 397 -4.07 -20.70 9.84
N TYR A 398 -4.15 -19.68 8.98
CA TYR A 398 -5.01 -18.51 9.19
C TYR A 398 -5.75 -18.13 7.92
N VAL A 399 -7.02 -17.79 8.08
CA VAL A 399 -7.84 -17.17 7.03
C VAL A 399 -8.46 -15.89 7.58
N VAL A 400 -8.26 -14.78 6.88
CA VAL A 400 -8.76 -13.45 7.25
C VAL A 400 -9.76 -12.99 6.21
N PHE A 401 -10.99 -12.75 6.66
CA PHE A 401 -12.04 -12.04 5.93
C PHE A 401 -12.13 -10.59 6.47
N PRO A 402 -12.80 -9.65 5.78
CA PRO A 402 -12.79 -8.22 6.14
C PRO A 402 -13.11 -7.91 7.62
N GLU A 403 -13.98 -8.68 8.26
CA GLU A 403 -14.40 -8.45 9.66
C GLU A 403 -13.88 -9.49 10.66
N LYS A 404 -13.32 -10.61 10.19
CA LYS A 404 -13.03 -11.74 11.07
C LYS A 404 -11.81 -12.53 10.61
N ARG A 405 -10.97 -12.84 11.58
CA ARG A 405 -9.85 -13.77 11.46
C ARG A 405 -10.26 -15.12 12.03
N TYR A 406 -9.94 -16.18 11.30
CA TYR A 406 -10.15 -17.56 11.71
C TYR A 406 -8.79 -18.26 11.84
N THR A 407 -8.62 -18.99 12.93
CA THR A 407 -7.53 -19.97 13.08
C THR A 407 -8.02 -21.31 12.53
N CYS A 408 -7.22 -21.95 11.69
CA CYS A 408 -7.49 -23.29 11.16
C CYS A 408 -7.08 -24.38 12.17
N THR A 409 -7.16 -24.13 13.48
CA THR A 409 -6.89 -25.18 14.47
C THR A 409 -7.91 -26.31 14.33
N ASP A 410 -7.48 -27.54 14.64
CA ASP A 410 -8.29 -28.77 14.54
C ASP A 410 -9.39 -28.81 15.60
N ASP A 411 -10.33 -27.86 15.57
CA ASP A 411 -11.53 -27.92 16.39
C ASP A 411 -12.62 -28.70 15.63
N GLU A 412 -12.38 -30.00 15.48
CA GLU A 412 -13.46 -30.99 15.34
C GLU A 412 -14.16 -31.25 16.68
N HIS A 413 -13.84 -30.52 17.74
CA HIS A 413 -14.55 -30.58 19.02
C HIS A 413 -15.34 -29.30 19.23
N GLY A 414 -16.59 -29.35 18.77
CA GLY A 414 -17.56 -28.28 18.90
C GLY A 414 -17.62 -27.73 20.32
N SER A 415 -17.35 -26.43 20.44
CA SER A 415 -17.72 -25.61 21.58
C SER A 415 -18.28 -24.32 21.00
N ASP A 416 -19.61 -24.24 20.93
CA ASP A 416 -20.28 -22.96 20.78
C ASP A 416 -20.00 -22.14 22.04
N SER A 417 -19.19 -21.09 21.90
CA SER A 417 -18.99 -20.04 22.92
C SER A 417 -18.91 -18.67 22.26
#